data_AF-A0A7S3X498-F1
#
_entry.id   AF-A0A7S3X498-F1
#
_cell.length_a   1.000
_cell.length_b   1.000
_cell.length_c   1.000
_cell.angle_alpha   90.00
_cell.angle_beta   90.00
_cell.angle_gamma   90.00
#
_symmetry.space_group_name_H-M   'P 1'
#
loop_
_entity.id
_entity.type
_entity.pdbx_description
1 polymer ?
#
loop_
_entity_poly.entity_id
_entity_poly.type
_entity_poly.pdbx_seq_one_letter_code
_entity_poly.pdbx_strand_id
1 'polypeptide(L)'
;INAIVEEIVLNNEKNGRPILVGTSNVKLSEMIVLRLKERGVEPQLLNARPESVARENEVISQAGRLGMVTVSTNMAGRGTDIILGGNSSQMAMLNMRARLSDALLPIEEQAKVPPVSEDFYPVDIPDDLEEAIEDAVDAIAECEAGEEINSFLDLEELVATIAGEAPFEDGPSFGALVQLRESFAALKKLFKESLAEDRDAVIKAGGLYVLGTTRHESRRIDNQLRGRAGRQGDPGTSRFFISLEDDVFRVFGGDKISGIMERFRLGDDIPLQSPIVNDTLNRVQQAVEEFFKKTRTTLFEFDKVISKQRELTYGVRGQYVVA
;
A
#
# COMPACT_ATOMS: atom_id res chain seq x y z
N ILE A 1 3.57 -2.71 -22.42
CA ILE A 1 3.38 -1.41 -21.71
C ILE A 1 2.24 -0.61 -22.34
N ASN A 2 2.26 -0.34 -23.65
CA ASN A 2 1.20 0.42 -24.35
C ASN A 2 -0.22 -0.08 -24.03
N ALA A 3 -0.48 -1.39 -24.15
CA ALA A 3 -1.78 -1.98 -23.83
C ALA A 3 -2.21 -1.77 -22.37
N ILE A 4 -1.26 -1.69 -21.42
CA ILE A 4 -1.55 -1.44 -20.00
C ILE A 4 -1.99 0.03 -19.83
N VAL A 5 -1.25 0.96 -20.43
CA VAL A 5 -1.56 2.39 -20.38
C VAL A 5 -2.92 2.65 -21.04
N GLU A 6 -3.20 2.02 -22.17
CA GLU A 6 -4.48 2.13 -22.87
C GLU A 6 -5.65 1.57 -22.04
N GLU A 7 -5.50 0.41 -21.41
CA GLU A 7 -6.52 -0.15 -20.51
C GLU A 7 -6.83 0.80 -19.33
N ILE A 8 -5.80 1.43 -18.73
CA ILE A 8 -5.99 2.37 -17.62
C ILE A 8 -6.70 3.64 -18.11
N VAL A 9 -6.27 4.22 -19.24
CA VAL A 9 -6.88 5.43 -19.80
C VAL A 9 -8.35 5.18 -20.16
N LEU A 10 -8.66 4.09 -20.86
CA LEU A 10 -10.03 3.72 -21.22
C LEU A 10 -10.91 3.50 -19.98
N ASN A 11 -10.34 2.91 -18.92
CA ASN A 11 -11.06 2.74 -17.66
C ASN A 11 -11.38 4.08 -16.99
N ASN A 12 -10.40 5.00 -16.96
CA ASN A 12 -10.57 6.32 -16.38
C ASN A 12 -11.63 7.14 -17.14
N GLU A 13 -11.59 7.12 -18.48
CA GLU A 13 -12.58 7.79 -19.34
C GLU A 13 -14.00 7.21 -19.20
N LYS A 14 -14.11 5.90 -18.93
CA LYS A 14 -15.41 5.22 -18.87
C LYS A 14 -16.16 5.49 -17.58
N ASN A 15 -15.52 5.25 -16.43
CA ASN A 15 -16.19 5.34 -15.13
C ASN A 15 -15.25 5.65 -13.96
N GLY A 16 -13.97 5.95 -14.21
CA GLY A 16 -13.02 6.30 -13.14
C GLY A 16 -12.88 5.21 -12.08
N ARG A 17 -12.96 3.93 -12.46
CA ARG A 17 -12.85 2.84 -11.48
C ARG A 17 -11.43 2.83 -10.86
N PRO A 18 -11.27 2.67 -9.54
CA PRO A 18 -9.93 2.64 -8.94
C PRO A 18 -9.08 1.49 -9.49
N ILE A 19 -7.81 1.79 -9.81
CA ILE A 19 -6.84 0.84 -10.36
C ILE A 19 -5.61 0.73 -9.48
N LEU A 20 -5.22 -0.51 -9.17
CA LEU A 20 -3.92 -0.84 -8.60
C LEU A 20 -3.07 -1.59 -9.62
N VAL A 21 -1.96 -0.98 -10.04
CA VAL A 21 -0.99 -1.57 -10.97
C VAL A 21 0.19 -2.15 -10.18
N GLY A 22 0.40 -3.46 -10.24
CA GLY A 22 1.54 -4.15 -9.64
C GLY A 22 2.63 -4.43 -10.67
N THR A 23 3.83 -3.91 -10.42
CA THR A 23 5.03 -4.08 -11.26
C THR A 23 6.11 -4.88 -10.54
N SER A 24 7.02 -5.52 -11.27
CA SER A 24 8.16 -6.24 -10.67
C SER A 24 9.41 -5.38 -10.43
N ASN A 25 9.49 -4.22 -11.08
CA ASN A 25 10.69 -3.37 -11.09
C ASN A 25 10.32 -1.89 -11.00
N VAL A 26 11.11 -1.12 -10.24
CA VAL A 26 11.06 0.34 -10.11
C VAL A 26 11.16 1.04 -11.47
N LYS A 27 12.04 0.58 -12.36
CA LYS A 27 12.18 1.19 -13.70
C LYS A 27 10.89 1.06 -14.52
N LEU A 28 10.17 -0.06 -14.36
CA LEU A 28 8.93 -0.30 -15.06
C LEU A 28 7.79 0.56 -14.49
N SER A 29 7.71 0.70 -13.17
CA SER A 29 6.71 1.57 -12.53
C SER A 29 6.90 3.04 -12.92
N GLU A 30 8.14 3.55 -12.88
CA GLU A 30 8.45 4.92 -13.30
C GLU A 30 8.09 5.16 -14.78
N MET A 31 8.37 4.20 -15.64
CA MET A 31 8.01 4.30 -17.07
C MET A 31 6.49 4.31 -17.27
N ILE A 32 5.73 3.48 -16.56
CA ILE A 32 4.27 3.47 -16.64
C ILE A 32 3.71 4.82 -16.15
N VAL A 33 4.23 5.33 -15.03
CA VAL A 33 3.83 6.64 -14.48
C VAL A 33 4.05 7.75 -15.50
N LEU A 34 5.24 7.81 -16.12
CA LEU A 34 5.54 8.82 -17.13
C LEU A 34 4.55 8.78 -18.30
N ARG A 35 4.27 7.58 -18.83
CA ARG A 35 3.34 7.39 -19.94
C ARG A 35 1.88 7.72 -19.59
N LEU A 36 1.48 7.50 -18.34
CA LEU A 36 0.16 7.89 -17.86
C LEU A 36 0.01 9.41 -17.77
N LYS A 37 1.04 10.10 -17.26
CA LYS A 37 1.06 11.57 -17.20
C LYS A 37 1.01 12.21 -18.59
N GLU A 38 1.73 11.66 -19.56
CA GLU A 38 1.65 12.07 -20.97
C GLU A 38 0.22 11.95 -21.55
N ARG A 39 -0.61 11.08 -20.98
CA ARG A 39 -2.01 10.85 -21.37
C ARG A 39 -3.02 11.59 -20.48
N GLY A 40 -2.57 12.47 -19.58
CA GLY A 40 -3.43 13.26 -18.70
C GLY A 40 -3.99 12.51 -17.48
N VAL A 41 -3.41 11.36 -17.13
CA VAL A 41 -3.73 10.62 -15.90
C VAL A 41 -2.62 10.87 -14.89
N GLU A 42 -2.95 11.27 -13.66
CA GLU A 42 -1.98 11.50 -12.57
C GLU A 42 -1.96 10.30 -11.61
N PRO A 43 -1.07 9.31 -11.80
CA PRO A 43 -0.97 8.16 -10.92
C PRO A 43 -0.13 8.44 -9.68
N GLN A 44 -0.43 7.71 -8.60
CA GLN A 44 0.37 7.66 -7.38
C GLN A 44 1.40 6.52 -7.46
N LEU A 45 2.67 6.81 -7.21
CA LEU A 45 3.77 5.83 -7.28
C LEU A 45 4.22 5.38 -5.87
N LEU A 46 4.32 4.06 -5.67
CA LEU A 46 4.81 3.43 -4.44
C LEU A 46 6.02 2.54 -4.76
N ASN A 47 7.16 2.82 -4.13
CA ASN A 47 8.47 2.23 -4.45
C ASN A 47 9.07 1.37 -3.31
N ALA A 48 8.36 1.16 -2.21
CA ALA A 48 8.79 0.39 -1.04
C ALA A 48 10.10 0.87 -0.39
N ARG A 49 10.39 2.18 -0.42
CA ARG A 49 11.56 2.74 0.27
C ARG A 49 11.27 2.84 1.79
N PRO A 50 12.19 2.42 2.68
CA PRO A 50 11.96 2.41 4.14
C PRO A 50 11.46 3.76 4.70
N GLU A 51 12.07 4.86 4.25
CA GLU A 51 11.74 6.23 4.65
C GLU A 51 10.33 6.66 4.19
N SER A 52 9.76 5.98 3.19
CA SER A 52 8.47 6.32 2.59
C SER A 52 7.34 5.37 3.00
N VAL A 53 7.60 4.34 3.81
CA VAL A 53 6.59 3.30 4.11
C VAL A 53 5.33 3.87 4.77
N ALA A 54 5.46 4.78 5.74
CA ALA A 54 4.30 5.40 6.40
C ALA A 54 3.44 6.17 5.39
N ARG A 55 4.08 7.03 4.58
CA ARG A 55 3.41 7.78 3.51
C ARG A 55 2.82 6.88 2.43
N GLU A 56 3.50 5.79 2.06
CA GLU A 56 2.98 4.81 1.11
C GLU A 56 1.72 4.10 1.65
N ASN A 57 1.70 3.80 2.95
CA ASN A 57 0.54 3.22 3.62
C ASN A 57 -0.65 4.20 3.66
N GLU A 58 -0.39 5.49 3.84
CA GLU A 58 -1.42 6.53 3.73
C GLU A 58 -2.01 6.56 2.33
N VAL A 59 -1.16 6.61 1.29
CA VAL A 59 -1.58 6.66 -0.11
C VAL A 59 -2.36 5.40 -0.51
N ILE A 60 -1.87 4.21 -0.15
CA ILE A 60 -2.53 2.96 -0.52
C ILE A 60 -3.89 2.81 0.18
N SER A 61 -4.06 3.34 1.40
CA SER A 61 -5.34 3.32 2.11
C SER A 61 -6.45 4.06 1.36
N GLN A 62 -6.08 5.05 0.54
CA GLN A 62 -6.98 5.87 -0.27
C GLN A 62 -7.07 5.43 -1.73
N ALA A 63 -6.33 4.39 -2.13
CA ALA A 63 -6.31 3.90 -3.51
C ALA A 63 -7.68 3.35 -3.98
N GLY A 64 -8.64 3.16 -3.08
CA GLY A 64 -9.98 2.68 -3.39
C GLY A 64 -10.99 3.77 -3.77
N ARG A 65 -10.58 5.05 -3.86
CA ARG A 65 -11.45 6.16 -4.32
C ARG A 65 -11.58 6.18 -5.84
N LEU A 66 -12.68 6.74 -6.35
CA LEU A 66 -12.86 6.93 -7.79
C LEU A 66 -11.73 7.79 -8.40
N GLY A 67 -11.36 7.47 -9.63
CA GLY A 67 -10.31 8.13 -10.41
C GLY A 67 -8.89 7.78 -9.97
N MET A 68 -8.71 7.07 -8.84
CA MET A 68 -7.39 6.78 -8.32
C MET A 68 -6.69 5.69 -9.14
N VAL A 69 -5.49 6.03 -9.62
CA VAL A 69 -4.57 5.08 -10.25
C VAL A 69 -3.31 5.00 -9.38
N THR A 70 -3.08 3.84 -8.79
CA THR A 70 -1.93 3.60 -7.92
C THR A 70 -1.00 2.58 -8.56
N VAL A 71 0.27 2.92 -8.73
CA VAL A 71 1.32 2.06 -9.26
C VAL A 71 2.24 1.63 -8.12
N SER A 72 2.28 0.33 -7.84
CA SER A 72 3.08 -0.28 -6.78
C SER A 72 4.18 -1.14 -7.37
N THR A 73 5.40 -0.97 -6.86
CA THR A 73 6.50 -1.90 -7.13
C THR A 73 6.47 -3.08 -6.17
N ASN A 74 6.54 -4.29 -6.72
CA ASN A 74 6.52 -5.57 -6.03
C ASN A 74 5.36 -5.69 -5.03
N MET A 75 5.63 -5.39 -3.76
CA MET A 75 4.70 -5.48 -2.64
C MET A 75 4.64 -4.16 -1.84
N ALA A 76 4.87 -3.00 -2.47
CA ALA A 76 4.67 -1.72 -1.79
C ALA A 76 3.21 -1.59 -1.32
N GLY A 77 3.01 -1.04 -0.12
CA GLY A 77 1.70 -1.02 0.56
C GLY A 77 1.25 -2.38 1.11
N ARG A 78 2.17 -3.30 1.42
CA ARG A 78 1.87 -4.57 2.10
C ARG A 78 1.49 -4.33 3.55
N GLY A 79 0.39 -4.95 3.98
CA GLY A 79 -0.14 -4.81 5.34
C GLY A 79 -1.26 -3.79 5.46
N THR A 80 -1.41 -2.90 4.47
CA THR A 80 -2.50 -1.91 4.45
C THR A 80 -3.65 -2.37 3.57
N ASP A 81 -4.86 -2.16 4.08
CA ASP A 81 -6.10 -2.51 3.40
C ASP A 81 -6.54 -1.38 2.47
N ILE A 82 -6.97 -1.75 1.26
CA ILE A 82 -7.57 -0.82 0.29
C ILE A 82 -9.07 -0.91 0.48
N ILE A 83 -9.66 0.13 1.07
CA ILE A 83 -11.11 0.20 1.32
C ILE A 83 -11.74 0.94 0.14
N LEU A 84 -12.80 0.36 -0.45
CA LEU A 84 -13.54 1.02 -1.53
C LEU A 84 -14.20 2.30 -1.03
N GLY A 85 -14.04 3.39 -1.76
CA GLY A 85 -14.49 4.73 -1.35
C GLY A 85 -13.50 5.48 -0.46
N GLY A 86 -12.39 4.86 -0.04
CA GLY A 86 -11.39 5.49 0.83
C GLY A 86 -11.53 5.12 2.31
N ASN A 87 -10.57 5.57 3.12
CA ASN A 87 -10.48 5.22 4.53
C ASN A 87 -10.71 6.45 5.43
N SER A 88 -11.90 6.54 6.04
CA SER A 88 -12.28 7.65 6.92
C SER A 88 -11.44 7.75 8.19
N SER A 89 -11.02 6.61 8.75
CA SER A 89 -10.18 6.59 9.95
C SER A 89 -8.81 7.18 9.65
N GLN A 90 -8.21 6.78 8.51
CA GLN A 90 -6.92 7.34 8.09
C GLN A 90 -7.03 8.82 7.76
N MET A 91 -8.11 9.26 7.09
CA MET A 91 -8.33 10.69 6.82
C MET A 91 -8.43 11.52 8.10
N ALA A 92 -9.18 11.04 9.09
CA ALA A 92 -9.26 11.70 10.39
C ALA A 92 -7.89 11.74 11.10
N MET A 93 -7.12 10.65 11.05
CA MET A 93 -5.76 10.63 11.63
C MET A 93 -4.84 11.65 10.95
N LEU A 94 -4.90 11.75 9.62
CA LEU A 94 -4.11 12.71 8.84
C LEU A 94 -4.48 14.16 9.18
N ASN A 95 -5.77 14.46 9.34
CA ASN A 95 -6.24 15.79 9.74
C ASN A 95 -5.81 16.14 11.16
N MET A 96 -6.02 15.23 12.13
CA MET A 96 -5.58 15.43 13.52
C MET A 96 -4.06 15.59 13.60
N ARG A 97 -3.30 14.78 12.85
CA ARG A 97 -1.84 14.88 12.80
C ARG A 97 -1.39 16.26 12.30
N ALA A 98 -2.02 16.79 11.25
CA ALA A 98 -1.67 18.10 10.72
C ALA A 98 -1.88 19.21 11.79
N ARG A 99 -3.06 19.23 12.43
CA ARG A 99 -3.39 20.21 13.46
C ARG A 99 -2.50 20.11 14.69
N LEU A 100 -2.28 18.88 15.18
CA LEU A 100 -1.44 18.61 16.35
C LEU A 100 0.05 18.89 16.05
N SER A 101 0.49 18.68 14.81
CA SER A 101 1.85 19.05 14.39
C SER A 101 2.10 20.54 14.55
N ASP A 102 1.14 21.37 14.12
CA ASP A 102 1.27 22.83 14.19
C ASP A 102 1.28 23.33 15.64
N ALA A 103 0.53 22.67 16.53
CA ALA A 103 0.43 23.05 17.94
C ALA A 103 1.57 22.51 18.82
N LEU A 104 2.00 21.26 18.61
CA LEU A 104 2.85 20.53 19.55
C LEU A 104 4.31 20.39 19.11
N LEU A 105 4.58 20.27 17.80
CA LEU A 105 5.93 19.96 17.33
C LEU A 105 6.81 21.20 17.17
N PRO A 106 8.11 21.10 17.47
CA PRO A 106 9.09 22.10 17.05
C PRO A 106 9.15 22.23 15.51
N ILE A 107 9.45 23.43 15.01
CA ILE A 107 9.49 23.76 13.57
C ILE A 107 10.34 22.77 12.75
N GLU A 108 11.44 22.27 13.30
CA GLU A 108 12.32 21.31 12.63
C GLU A 108 11.66 19.94 12.40
N GLU A 109 10.80 19.51 13.33
CA GLU A 109 10.08 18.24 13.26
C GLU A 109 8.79 18.37 12.43
N GLN A 110 8.16 19.54 12.42
CA GLN A 110 6.98 19.82 11.57
C GLN A 110 7.28 19.56 10.09
N ALA A 111 8.50 19.87 9.62
CA ALA A 111 8.92 19.61 8.24
C ALA A 111 8.94 18.13 7.85
N LYS A 112 8.94 17.21 8.82
CA LYS A 112 8.86 15.76 8.57
C LYS A 112 7.43 15.29 8.35
N VAL A 113 6.43 16.07 8.76
CA VAL A 113 5.02 15.74 8.56
C VAL A 113 4.69 15.87 7.07
N PRO A 114 4.21 14.80 6.41
CA PRO A 114 3.85 14.87 5.00
C PRO A 114 2.69 15.86 4.80
N PRO A 115 2.81 16.83 3.88
CA PRO A 115 1.71 17.75 3.60
C PRO A 115 0.55 16.98 2.94
N VAL A 116 -0.67 17.35 3.33
CA VAL A 116 -1.92 16.84 2.75
C VAL A 116 -2.54 17.96 1.92
N SER A 117 -3.02 17.65 0.72
CA SER A 117 -3.70 18.62 -0.14
C SER A 117 -5.05 19.01 0.46
N GLU A 118 -5.48 20.26 0.31
CA GLU A 118 -6.81 20.71 0.79
C GLU A 118 -7.94 19.91 0.13
N ASP A 119 -7.85 19.67 -1.18
CA ASP A 119 -8.79 18.82 -1.96
C ASP A 119 -8.81 17.33 -1.57
N PHE A 120 -8.01 16.92 -0.57
CA PHE A 120 -7.92 15.52 -0.17
C PHE A 120 -9.16 15.06 0.62
N TYR A 121 -9.73 15.94 1.44
CA TYR A 121 -10.85 15.61 2.31
C TYR A 121 -12.18 15.62 1.54
N PRO A 122 -13.12 14.73 1.87
CA PRO A 122 -14.33 14.54 1.08
C PRO A 122 -15.42 15.60 1.36
N VAL A 123 -15.29 16.34 2.46
CA VAL A 123 -16.25 17.38 2.88
C VAL A 123 -15.53 18.39 3.76
N ASP A 124 -15.96 19.64 3.69
CA ASP A 124 -15.54 20.68 4.61
C ASP A 124 -16.03 20.37 6.02
N ILE A 125 -15.21 20.71 7.02
CA ILE A 125 -15.53 20.47 8.42
C ILE A 125 -16.50 21.58 8.87
N PRO A 126 -17.66 21.23 9.46
CA PRO A 126 -18.60 22.21 10.01
C PRO A 126 -17.94 23.09 11.09
N ASP A 127 -18.30 24.38 11.14
CA ASP A 127 -17.71 25.36 12.06
C ASP A 127 -17.78 24.91 13.54
N ASP A 128 -18.85 24.23 13.95
CA ASP A 128 -19.02 23.71 15.31
C ASP A 128 -18.05 22.57 15.65
N LEU A 129 -17.72 21.74 14.67
CA LEU A 129 -16.72 20.69 14.82
C LEU A 129 -15.30 21.25 14.72
N GLU A 130 -15.10 22.27 13.89
CA GLU A 130 -13.83 22.99 13.77
C GLU A 130 -13.43 23.60 15.12
N GLU A 131 -14.34 24.35 15.76
CA GLU A 131 -14.16 24.94 17.09
C GLU A 131 -13.87 23.85 18.15
N ALA A 132 -14.63 22.75 18.14
CA ALA A 132 -14.40 21.65 19.08
C ALA A 132 -13.03 20.98 18.91
N ILE A 133 -12.52 20.88 17.67
CA ILE A 133 -11.19 20.32 17.41
C ILE A 133 -10.11 21.30 17.87
N GLU A 134 -10.25 22.60 17.59
CA GLU A 134 -9.32 23.64 18.06
C GLU A 134 -9.24 23.65 19.59
N ASP A 135 -10.38 23.68 20.28
CA ASP A 135 -10.45 23.60 21.75
C ASP A 135 -9.75 22.34 22.30
N ALA A 136 -9.88 21.20 21.62
CA ALA A 136 -9.24 19.95 22.02
C ALA A 136 -7.72 19.96 21.80
N VAL A 137 -7.26 20.61 20.73
CA VAL A 137 -5.84 20.77 20.40
C VAL A 137 -5.18 21.74 21.39
N ASP A 138 -5.84 22.84 21.73
CA ASP A 138 -5.35 23.79 22.73
C ASP A 138 -5.30 23.13 24.12
N ALA A 139 -6.35 22.39 24.50
CA ALA A 139 -6.37 21.68 25.77
C ALA A 139 -5.23 20.67 25.92
N ILE A 140 -4.85 19.94 24.84
CA ILE A 140 -3.72 19.00 24.92
C ILE A 140 -2.37 19.72 24.92
N ALA A 141 -2.26 20.86 24.23
CA ALA A 141 -1.03 21.67 24.20
C ALA A 141 -0.70 22.29 25.56
N GLU A 142 -1.71 22.57 26.40
CA GLU A 142 -1.53 23.09 27.76
C GLU A 142 -1.28 21.99 28.82
N CYS A 143 -1.36 20.70 28.46
CA CYS A 143 -1.20 19.58 29.38
C CYS A 143 0.22 18.99 29.35
N GLU A 144 0.59 18.27 30.42
CA GLU A 144 1.87 17.56 30.53
C GLU A 144 2.12 16.60 29.34
N ALA A 145 1.06 15.94 28.84
CA ALA A 145 1.18 15.04 27.69
C ALA A 145 1.52 15.77 26.38
N GLY A 146 1.12 17.04 26.24
CA GLY A 146 1.50 17.86 25.09
C GLY A 146 2.96 18.28 25.14
N GLU A 147 3.47 18.63 26.34
CA GLU A 147 4.87 19.03 26.55
C GLU A 147 5.87 17.89 26.26
N GLU A 148 5.45 16.64 26.43
CA GLU A 148 6.28 15.46 26.15
C GLU A 148 6.45 15.20 24.65
N ILE A 149 5.60 15.75 23.78
CA ILE A 149 5.63 15.50 22.35
C ILE A 149 6.66 16.40 21.67
N ASN A 150 7.84 15.83 21.39
CA ASN A 150 8.97 16.57 20.85
C ASN A 150 9.47 16.03 19.51
N SER A 151 8.95 14.89 19.04
CA SER A 151 9.34 14.26 17.79
C SER A 151 8.14 13.79 16.97
N PHE A 152 8.35 13.62 15.66
CA PHE A 152 7.35 13.02 14.77
C PHE A 152 6.84 11.65 15.27
N LEU A 153 7.68 10.87 15.94
CA LEU A 153 7.30 9.55 16.46
C LEU A 153 6.31 9.67 17.62
N ASP A 154 6.54 10.61 18.54
CA ASP A 154 5.67 10.84 19.70
C ASP A 154 4.28 11.33 19.23
N LEU A 155 4.26 12.18 18.20
CA LEU A 155 3.01 12.63 17.57
C LEU A 155 2.23 11.46 16.95
N GLU A 156 2.89 10.56 16.21
CA GLU A 156 2.26 9.38 15.62
C GLU A 156 1.71 8.43 16.69
N GLU A 157 2.42 8.28 17.82
CA GLU A 157 1.94 7.49 18.96
C GLU A 157 0.70 8.09 19.61
N LEU A 158 0.67 9.42 19.80
CA LEU A 158 -0.52 10.13 20.28
C LEU A 158 -1.71 9.91 19.33
N VAL A 159 -1.54 10.15 18.03
CA VAL A 159 -2.59 9.97 17.02
C VAL A 159 -3.09 8.53 16.98
N ALA A 160 -2.20 7.54 17.09
CA ALA A 160 -2.55 6.13 17.18
C ALA A 160 -3.36 5.81 18.45
N THR A 161 -2.98 6.40 19.58
CA THR A 161 -3.67 6.22 20.87
C THR A 161 -5.08 6.80 20.84
N ILE A 162 -5.24 7.99 20.24
CA ILE A 162 -6.54 8.65 20.04
C ILE A 162 -7.42 7.82 19.10
N ALA A 163 -6.85 7.28 18.02
CA ALA A 163 -7.56 6.45 17.06
C ALA A 163 -7.97 5.07 17.60
N GLY A 164 -7.33 4.61 18.66
CA GLY A 164 -7.61 3.35 19.35
C GLY A 164 -8.80 3.41 20.30
N GLU A 165 -9.20 2.24 20.80
CA GLU A 165 -10.31 2.07 21.76
C GLU A 165 -9.81 1.87 23.21
N ALA A 166 -8.48 1.82 23.41
CA ALA A 166 -7.89 1.57 24.72
C ALA A 166 -8.22 2.72 25.70
N PRO A 167 -8.62 2.42 26.95
CA PRO A 167 -8.81 3.47 27.94
C PRO A 167 -7.49 4.22 28.19
N PHE A 168 -7.58 5.52 28.43
CA PHE A 168 -6.44 6.31 28.86
C PHE A 168 -6.13 6.03 30.33
N GLU A 169 -4.88 6.17 30.72
CA GLU A 169 -4.49 6.12 32.12
C GLU A 169 -5.04 7.34 32.87
N ASP A 170 -5.46 7.13 34.12
CA ASP A 170 -5.93 8.22 34.98
C ASP A 170 -4.75 9.17 35.27
N GLY A 171 -4.90 10.45 34.90
CA GLY A 171 -3.84 11.44 35.04
C GLY A 171 -4.31 12.87 34.75
N PRO A 172 -3.45 13.88 34.94
CA PRO A 172 -3.79 15.28 34.72
C PRO A 172 -4.23 15.57 33.27
N SER A 173 -3.65 14.85 32.30
CA SER A 173 -3.98 14.98 30.87
C SER A 173 -5.22 14.19 30.42
N PHE A 174 -5.87 13.44 31.32
CA PHE A 174 -6.99 12.53 30.97
C PHE A 174 -8.14 13.28 30.29
N GLY A 175 -8.53 14.44 30.81
CA GLY A 175 -9.63 15.23 30.25
C GLY A 175 -9.37 15.67 28.80
N ALA A 176 -8.17 16.21 28.54
CA ALA A 176 -7.76 16.64 27.21
C ALA A 176 -7.68 15.47 26.21
N LEU A 177 -7.11 14.32 26.64
CA LEU A 177 -7.04 13.12 25.80
C LEU A 177 -8.42 12.57 25.42
N VAL A 178 -9.38 12.61 26.36
CA VAL A 178 -10.78 12.22 26.09
C VAL A 178 -11.42 13.18 25.10
N GLN A 179 -11.31 14.49 25.31
CA GLN A 179 -11.86 15.51 24.41
C GLN A 179 -11.28 15.37 22.98
N LEU A 180 -9.99 15.09 22.87
CA LEU A 180 -9.31 14.88 21.60
C LEU A 180 -9.79 13.60 20.89
N ARG A 181 -10.05 12.52 21.64
CA ARG A 181 -10.66 11.30 21.10
C ARG A 181 -12.10 11.49 20.66
N GLU A 182 -12.90 12.26 21.40
CA GLU A 182 -14.27 12.57 21.02
C GLU A 182 -14.31 13.39 19.73
N SER A 183 -13.42 14.39 19.61
CA SER A 183 -13.26 15.21 18.40
C SER A 183 -12.82 14.36 17.20
N PHE A 184 -11.83 13.48 17.39
CA PHE A 184 -11.42 12.51 16.37
C PHE A 184 -12.58 11.57 15.95
N ALA A 185 -13.37 11.08 16.91
CA ALA A 185 -14.50 10.20 16.62
C ALA A 185 -15.61 10.91 15.83
N ALA A 186 -15.89 12.18 16.16
CA ALA A 186 -16.82 13.02 15.42
C ALA A 186 -16.33 13.28 13.98
N LEU A 187 -15.05 13.62 13.81
CA LEU A 187 -14.43 13.83 12.49
C LEU A 187 -14.45 12.55 11.64
N LYS A 188 -14.07 11.41 12.24
CA LYS A 188 -14.14 10.10 11.58
C LYS A 188 -15.56 9.75 11.14
N LYS A 189 -16.57 10.11 11.93
CA LYS A 189 -17.99 9.90 11.60
C LYS A 189 -18.40 10.77 10.42
N LEU A 190 -18.07 12.07 10.43
CA LEU A 190 -18.33 12.99 9.32
C LEU A 190 -17.78 12.45 8.00
N PHE A 191 -16.48 12.09 7.98
CA PHE A 191 -15.87 11.53 6.78
C PHE A 191 -16.50 10.20 6.37
N LYS A 192 -16.86 9.33 7.32
CA LYS A 192 -17.51 8.05 7.01
C LYS A 192 -18.87 8.24 6.32
N GLU A 193 -19.64 9.24 6.72
CA GLU A 193 -20.95 9.54 6.13
C GLU A 193 -20.79 10.08 4.71
N SER A 194 -19.85 11.00 4.47
CA SER A 194 -19.56 11.52 3.14
C SER A 194 -19.05 10.44 2.17
N LEU A 195 -18.12 9.57 2.63
CA LEU A 195 -17.56 8.50 1.80
C LEU A 195 -18.55 7.37 1.46
N ALA A 196 -19.73 7.33 2.05
CA ALA A 196 -20.72 6.29 1.76
C ALA A 196 -21.19 6.36 0.29
N GLU A 197 -21.40 7.58 -0.23
CA GLU A 197 -21.79 7.79 -1.63
C GLU A 197 -20.66 7.40 -2.60
N ASP A 198 -19.42 7.80 -2.27
CA ASP A 198 -18.22 7.43 -3.01
C ASP A 198 -18.05 5.91 -3.08
N ARG A 199 -18.23 5.21 -1.95
CA ARG A 199 -18.16 3.76 -1.90
C ARG A 199 -19.18 3.12 -2.84
N ASP A 200 -20.43 3.56 -2.80
CA ASP A 200 -21.49 3.03 -3.68
C ASP A 200 -21.17 3.27 -5.15
N ALA A 201 -20.60 4.42 -5.48
CA ALA A 201 -20.18 4.74 -6.84
C ALA A 201 -19.02 3.83 -7.30
N VAL A 202 -18.04 3.55 -6.43
CA VAL A 202 -16.95 2.59 -6.70
C VAL A 202 -17.49 1.17 -6.90
N ILE A 203 -18.43 0.72 -6.06
CA ILE A 203 -19.06 -0.59 -6.18
C ILE A 203 -19.80 -0.72 -7.51
N LYS A 204 -20.58 0.29 -7.90
CA LYS A 204 -21.27 0.36 -9.21
C LYS A 204 -20.28 0.36 -10.38
N ALA A 205 -19.12 0.98 -10.22
CA ALA A 205 -18.05 0.97 -11.22
C ALA A 205 -17.36 -0.40 -11.36
N GLY A 206 -17.59 -1.33 -10.42
CA GLY A 206 -17.04 -2.70 -10.41
C GLY A 206 -16.02 -2.97 -9.30
N GLY A 207 -15.83 -2.04 -8.36
CA GLY A 207 -14.88 -2.16 -7.24
C GLY A 207 -13.42 -1.96 -7.66
N LEU A 208 -12.46 -2.48 -6.89
CA LEU A 208 -11.03 -2.30 -7.22
C LEU A 208 -10.63 -3.14 -8.45
N TYR A 209 -9.93 -2.51 -9.40
CA TYR A 209 -9.31 -3.19 -10.53
C TYR A 209 -7.81 -3.38 -10.31
N VAL A 210 -7.38 -4.64 -10.18
CA VAL A 210 -5.96 -4.98 -10.03
C VAL A 210 -5.35 -5.36 -11.37
N LEU A 211 -4.26 -4.70 -11.74
CA LEU A 211 -3.48 -4.95 -12.94
C LEU A 211 -2.09 -5.46 -12.59
N GLY A 212 -1.76 -6.69 -12.98
CA GLY A 212 -0.39 -7.19 -12.94
C GLY A 212 0.31 -6.90 -14.27
N THR A 213 1.51 -6.32 -14.24
CA THR A 213 2.25 -6.00 -15.47
C THR A 213 3.23 -7.08 -15.91
N THR A 214 3.53 -8.02 -15.02
CA THR A 214 4.43 -9.16 -15.21
C THR A 214 3.99 -10.30 -14.30
N ARG A 215 4.46 -11.52 -14.55
CA ARG A 215 4.38 -12.59 -13.54
C ARG A 215 5.57 -12.55 -12.59
N HIS A 216 5.31 -12.81 -11.32
CA HIS A 216 6.37 -13.00 -10.34
C HIS A 216 6.91 -14.43 -10.40
N GLU A 217 8.02 -14.65 -9.71
CA GLU A 217 8.70 -15.95 -9.57
C GLU A 217 7.81 -17.01 -8.90
N SER A 218 6.76 -16.59 -8.20
CA SER A 218 5.79 -17.48 -7.57
C SER A 218 4.35 -17.01 -7.76
N ARG A 219 3.47 -17.98 -8.00
CA ARG A 219 2.01 -17.81 -8.06
C ARG A 219 1.45 -17.23 -6.76
N ARG A 220 2.09 -17.51 -5.62
CA ARG A 220 1.67 -16.96 -4.33
C ARG A 220 1.73 -15.44 -4.33
N ILE A 221 2.78 -14.85 -4.90
CA ILE A 221 2.96 -13.39 -4.96
C ILE A 221 1.94 -12.79 -5.93
N ASP A 222 1.74 -13.40 -7.08
CA ASP A 222 0.68 -12.99 -8.02
C ASP A 222 -0.71 -13.02 -7.36
N ASN A 223 -1.01 -14.06 -6.59
CA ASN A 223 -2.28 -14.19 -5.87
C ASN A 223 -2.43 -13.17 -4.74
N GLN A 224 -1.34 -12.73 -4.11
CA GLN A 224 -1.38 -11.64 -3.13
C GLN A 224 -1.76 -10.32 -3.80
N LEU A 225 -1.23 -10.04 -5.00
CA LEU A 225 -1.64 -8.89 -5.78
C LEU A 225 -3.13 -8.99 -6.16
N ARG A 226 -3.58 -10.14 -6.70
CA ARG A 226 -5.00 -10.37 -7.02
C ARG A 226 -5.91 -10.17 -5.82
N GLY A 227 -5.52 -10.68 -4.65
CA GLY A 227 -6.28 -10.60 -3.40
C GLY A 227 -6.38 -9.20 -2.80
N ARG A 228 -5.75 -8.18 -3.41
CA ARG A 228 -6.02 -6.78 -3.06
C ARG A 228 -7.43 -6.35 -3.48
N ALA A 229 -7.96 -6.92 -4.55
CA ALA A 229 -9.35 -6.70 -4.97
C ALA A 229 -10.29 -7.73 -4.33
N GLY A 230 -11.57 -7.39 -4.22
CA GLY A 230 -12.63 -8.29 -3.79
C GLY A 230 -12.58 -8.68 -2.31
N ARG A 231 -12.11 -7.78 -1.44
CA ARG A 231 -12.04 -8.02 0.01
C ARG A 231 -13.43 -7.91 0.63
N GLN A 232 -13.70 -8.68 1.68
CA GLN A 232 -14.99 -8.66 2.40
C GLN A 232 -16.24 -8.86 1.51
N GLY A 233 -16.08 -9.53 0.37
CA GLY A 233 -17.17 -9.75 -0.59
C GLY A 233 -17.46 -8.56 -1.50
N ASP A 234 -16.66 -7.49 -1.44
CA ASP A 234 -16.76 -6.37 -2.37
C ASP A 234 -16.53 -6.84 -3.83
N PRO A 235 -17.09 -6.15 -4.82
CA PRO A 235 -16.75 -6.43 -6.21
C PRO A 235 -15.29 -6.10 -6.50
N GLY A 236 -14.70 -6.80 -7.45
CA GLY A 236 -13.32 -6.59 -7.85
C GLY A 236 -12.93 -7.45 -9.04
N THR A 237 -11.97 -6.98 -9.82
CA THR A 237 -11.42 -7.78 -10.94
C THR A 237 -9.91 -7.71 -10.91
N SER A 238 -9.26 -8.75 -11.41
CA SER A 238 -7.82 -8.74 -11.62
C SER A 238 -7.48 -9.20 -13.03
N ARG A 239 -6.47 -8.58 -13.65
CA ARG A 239 -5.98 -8.96 -14.97
C ARG A 239 -4.46 -8.85 -15.00
N PHE A 240 -3.81 -9.80 -15.66
CA PHE A 240 -2.36 -9.78 -15.85
C PHE A 240 -2.05 -9.58 -17.32
N PHE A 241 -1.26 -8.56 -17.61
CA PHE A 241 -0.61 -8.35 -18.89
C PHE A 241 0.79 -8.95 -18.77
N ILE A 242 1.16 -9.79 -19.73
CA ILE A 242 2.40 -10.56 -19.67
C ILE A 242 3.06 -10.45 -21.04
N SER A 243 4.39 -10.23 -21.06
CA SER A 243 5.18 -10.35 -22.26
C SER A 243 5.97 -11.67 -22.25
N LEU A 244 6.16 -12.27 -23.42
CA LEU A 244 7.10 -13.39 -23.58
C LEU A 244 8.54 -12.96 -23.34
N GLU A 245 8.82 -11.65 -23.37
CA GLU A 245 10.12 -11.06 -23.12
C GLU A 245 10.38 -10.73 -21.64
N ASP A 246 9.39 -10.95 -20.75
CA ASP A 246 9.58 -10.71 -19.31
C ASP A 246 10.70 -11.60 -18.75
N ASP A 247 11.42 -11.10 -17.75
CA ASP A 247 12.63 -11.73 -17.20
C ASP A 247 12.42 -13.19 -16.78
N VAL A 248 11.27 -13.50 -16.16
CA VAL A 248 10.92 -14.88 -15.73
C VAL A 248 10.91 -15.84 -16.92
N PHE A 249 10.32 -15.44 -18.06
CA PHE A 249 10.23 -16.29 -19.24
C PHE A 249 11.51 -16.28 -20.05
N ARG A 250 12.24 -15.17 -20.11
CA ARG A 250 13.53 -15.10 -20.79
C ARG A 250 14.57 -15.98 -20.11
N VAL A 251 14.62 -15.98 -18.78
CA VAL A 251 15.63 -16.73 -18.01
C VAL A 251 15.29 -18.21 -17.91
N PHE A 252 14.01 -18.57 -17.71
CA PHE A 252 13.60 -19.95 -17.44
C PHE A 252 12.79 -20.62 -18.55
N GLY A 253 12.41 -19.88 -19.60
CA GLY A 253 11.56 -20.38 -20.67
C GLY A 253 12.29 -21.22 -21.72
N GLY A 254 13.58 -20.97 -21.93
CA GLY A 254 14.43 -21.68 -22.89
C GLY A 254 13.79 -21.81 -24.28
N ASP A 255 14.04 -22.95 -24.94
CA ASP A 255 13.57 -23.21 -26.31
C ASP A 255 12.04 -23.21 -26.47
N LYS A 256 11.30 -23.48 -25.38
CA LYS A 256 9.83 -23.56 -25.42
C LYS A 256 9.20 -22.19 -25.69
N ILE A 257 9.74 -21.13 -25.08
CA ILE A 257 9.24 -19.76 -25.29
C ILE A 257 9.71 -19.25 -26.66
N SER A 258 10.96 -19.49 -27.04
CA SER A 258 11.48 -19.14 -28.37
C SER A 258 10.64 -19.76 -29.50
N GLY A 259 10.29 -21.04 -29.38
CA GLY A 259 9.44 -21.72 -30.35
C GLY A 259 8.01 -21.17 -30.43
N ILE A 260 7.47 -20.62 -29.34
CA ILE A 260 6.18 -19.90 -29.36
C ILE A 260 6.36 -18.57 -30.11
N MET A 261 7.40 -17.80 -29.77
CA MET A 261 7.67 -16.52 -30.45
C MET A 261 7.86 -16.68 -31.96
N GLU A 262 8.59 -17.70 -32.40
CA GLU A 262 8.80 -17.98 -33.82
C GLU A 262 7.52 -18.40 -34.56
N ARG A 263 6.67 -19.21 -33.93
CA ARG A 263 5.41 -19.67 -34.52
C ARG A 263 4.34 -18.58 -34.55
N PHE A 264 4.34 -17.72 -33.54
CA PHE A 264 3.36 -16.66 -33.35
C PHE A 264 4.00 -15.28 -33.57
N ARG A 265 4.76 -15.11 -34.67
CA ARG A 265 5.18 -13.80 -35.20
C ARG A 265 3.99 -12.96 -35.67
N LEU A 266 3.03 -12.76 -34.79
CA LEU A 266 1.93 -11.83 -34.91
C LEU A 266 2.50 -10.45 -34.59
N GLY A 267 1.97 -9.40 -35.23
CA GLY A 267 2.43 -8.03 -34.98
C GLY A 267 2.40 -7.69 -33.48
N ASP A 268 3.32 -6.81 -33.07
CA ASP A 268 3.64 -6.54 -31.65
C ASP A 268 2.44 -6.13 -30.78
N ASP A 269 1.35 -5.68 -31.38
CA ASP A 269 0.16 -5.15 -30.70
C ASP A 269 -1.02 -6.15 -30.60
N ILE A 270 -0.90 -7.37 -31.12
CA ILE A 270 -2.01 -8.34 -31.11
C ILE A 270 -1.96 -9.19 -29.82
N PRO A 271 -3.01 -9.16 -28.97
CA PRO A 271 -3.03 -9.96 -27.75
C PRO A 271 -3.11 -11.45 -28.07
N LEU A 272 -2.13 -12.21 -27.59
CA LEU A 272 -2.07 -13.67 -27.74
C LEU A 272 -2.95 -14.36 -26.68
N GLN A 273 -4.15 -14.78 -27.08
CA GLN A 273 -5.06 -15.54 -26.23
C GLN A 273 -5.09 -17.01 -26.68
N SER A 274 -4.31 -17.86 -26.02
CA SER A 274 -4.30 -19.30 -26.28
C SER A 274 -4.15 -20.11 -24.98
N PRO A 275 -5.01 -21.12 -24.74
CA PRO A 275 -4.87 -22.01 -23.60
C PRO A 275 -3.50 -22.68 -23.53
N ILE A 276 -2.94 -23.08 -24.68
CA ILE A 276 -1.64 -23.76 -24.79
C ILE A 276 -0.50 -22.85 -24.32
N VAL A 277 -0.55 -21.57 -24.70
CA VAL A 277 0.45 -20.58 -24.28
C VAL A 277 0.35 -20.37 -22.77
N ASN A 278 -0.86 -20.18 -22.24
CA ASN A 278 -1.07 -19.99 -20.80
C ASN A 278 -0.56 -21.19 -19.98
N ASP A 279 -0.84 -22.43 -20.43
CA ASP A 279 -0.35 -23.64 -19.78
C ASP A 279 1.18 -23.74 -19.80
N THR A 280 1.81 -23.29 -20.89
CA THR A 280 3.27 -23.26 -21.00
C THR A 280 3.88 -22.26 -20.02
N LEU A 281 3.34 -21.03 -19.96
CA LEU A 281 3.78 -20.01 -19.00
C LEU A 281 3.59 -20.49 -17.55
N ASN A 282 2.46 -21.15 -17.27
CA ASN A 282 2.17 -21.75 -15.97
C ASN A 282 3.20 -22.80 -15.54
N ARG A 283 3.70 -23.61 -16.48
CA ARG A 283 4.76 -24.61 -16.22
C ARG A 283 6.12 -23.97 -16.01
N VAL A 284 6.47 -22.94 -16.78
CA VAL A 284 7.71 -22.17 -16.57
C VAL A 284 7.73 -21.61 -15.16
N GLN A 285 6.64 -20.95 -14.74
CA GLN A 285 6.54 -20.40 -13.39
C GLN A 285 6.68 -21.48 -12.29
N GLN A 286 6.09 -22.66 -12.48
CA GLN A 286 6.25 -23.79 -11.54
C GLN A 286 7.70 -24.27 -11.44
N ALA A 287 8.43 -24.31 -12.57
CA ALA A 287 9.85 -24.65 -12.57
C ALA A 287 10.69 -23.62 -11.82
N VAL A 288 10.36 -22.32 -11.92
CA VAL A 288 10.99 -21.25 -11.14
C VAL A 288 10.76 -21.44 -9.64
N GLU A 289 9.54 -21.76 -9.23
CA GLU A 289 9.23 -22.05 -7.83
C GLU A 289 10.04 -23.23 -7.29
N GLU A 290 10.17 -24.30 -8.08
CA GLU A 290 10.95 -25.48 -7.72
C GLU A 290 12.45 -25.17 -7.60
N PHE A 291 12.99 -24.36 -8.52
CA PHE A 291 14.36 -23.88 -8.46
C PHE A 291 14.63 -23.12 -7.14
N PHE A 292 13.81 -22.12 -6.80
CA PHE A 292 13.97 -21.38 -5.55
C PHE A 292 13.68 -22.22 -4.30
N LYS A 293 12.79 -23.20 -4.38
CA LYS A 293 12.57 -24.17 -3.29
C LYS A 293 13.86 -24.95 -3.03
N LYS A 294 14.49 -25.51 -4.07
CA LYS A 294 15.74 -26.26 -3.94
C LYS A 294 16.85 -25.40 -3.35
N THR A 295 17.03 -24.17 -3.85
CA THR A 295 18.03 -23.23 -3.32
C THR A 295 17.84 -22.97 -1.82
N ARG A 296 16.60 -22.70 -1.37
CA ARG A 296 16.31 -22.50 0.05
C ARG A 296 16.54 -23.74 0.89
N THR A 297 16.17 -24.94 0.40
CA THR A 297 16.45 -26.20 1.10
C THR A 297 17.94 -26.41 1.26
N THR A 298 18.73 -26.22 0.20
CA THR A 298 20.19 -26.35 0.27
C THR A 298 20.80 -25.38 1.28
N LEU A 299 20.40 -24.11 1.27
CA LEU A 299 20.86 -23.11 2.26
C LEU A 299 20.51 -23.52 3.70
N PHE A 300 19.29 -24.02 3.92
CA PHE A 300 18.85 -24.49 5.24
C PHE A 300 19.67 -25.67 5.75
N GLU A 301 20.01 -26.64 4.89
CA GLU A 301 20.86 -27.77 5.30
C GLU A 301 22.28 -27.31 5.70
N PHE A 302 22.85 -26.32 5.01
CA PHE A 302 24.11 -25.72 5.43
C PHE A 302 23.99 -24.97 6.77
N ASP A 303 22.92 -24.19 6.95
CA ASP A 303 22.71 -23.45 8.19
C ASP A 303 22.49 -24.36 9.40
N LYS A 304 21.88 -25.55 9.26
CA LYS A 304 21.76 -26.53 10.36
C LYS A 304 23.12 -26.87 10.98
N VAL A 305 24.13 -27.10 10.14
CA VAL A 305 25.49 -27.46 10.59
C VAL A 305 26.09 -26.29 11.37
N ILE A 306 26.02 -25.08 10.80
CA ILE A 306 26.57 -23.87 11.42
C ILE A 306 25.81 -23.52 12.70
N SER A 307 24.48 -23.64 12.72
CA SER A 307 23.64 -23.39 13.87
C SER A 307 24.02 -24.30 15.03
N LYS A 308 24.33 -25.58 14.78
CA LYS A 308 24.76 -26.50 15.84
C LYS A 308 26.11 -26.10 16.44
N GLN A 309 27.04 -25.64 15.60
CA GLN A 309 28.34 -25.11 16.06
C GLN A 309 28.16 -23.82 16.87
N ARG A 310 27.26 -22.92 16.44
CA ARG A 310 26.92 -21.70 17.19
C ARG A 310 26.32 -22.02 18.54
N GLU A 311 25.36 -22.95 18.61
CA GLU A 311 24.72 -23.36 19.87
C GLU A 311 25.74 -23.82 20.90
N LEU A 312 26.67 -24.71 20.52
CA LEU A 312 27.74 -25.18 21.41
C LEU A 312 28.67 -24.04 21.84
N THR A 313 29.09 -23.21 20.89
CA THR A 313 30.04 -22.12 21.16
C THR A 313 29.43 -21.04 22.03
N TYR A 314 28.18 -20.66 21.77
CA TYR A 314 27.43 -19.68 22.57
C TYR A 314 27.05 -20.24 23.93
N GLY A 315 26.74 -21.53 24.03
CA GLY A 315 26.55 -22.22 25.31
C GLY A 315 27.80 -22.12 26.18
N VAL A 316 28.98 -22.43 25.62
CA VAL A 316 30.27 -22.28 26.33
C VAL A 316 30.52 -20.81 26.68
N ARG A 317 30.37 -19.86 25.75
CA ARG A 317 30.56 -18.42 26.05
C ARG A 317 29.63 -17.92 27.14
N GLY A 318 28.37 -18.33 27.14
CA GLY A 318 27.38 -17.95 28.16
C GLY A 318 27.82 -18.35 29.57
N GLN A 319 28.47 -19.51 29.72
CA GLN A 319 29.02 -19.94 31.02
C GLN A 319 30.13 -19.02 31.55
N TYR A 320 30.91 -18.39 30.67
CA TYR A 320 32.03 -17.51 31.05
C TYR A 320 31.67 -16.03 31.13
N VAL A 321 30.59 -15.59 30.49
CA VAL A 321 30.16 -14.18 30.46
C VAL A 321 29.18 -13.85 31.61
N VAL A 322 28.52 -14.87 32.18
CA VAL A 322 27.58 -14.73 33.31
C VAL A 322 28.26 -15.00 34.67
N ALA A 323 29.54 -15.37 34.67
CA ALA A 323 30.38 -15.55 35.87
C ALA A 323 31.28 -14.33 36.09
#